data_AF-A0A7W0WHB8-F1
#
_entry.id   AF-A0A7W0WHB8-F1
#
_cell.length_a   1.000
_cell.length_b   1.000
_cell.length_c   1.000
_cell.angle_alpha   90.00
_cell.angle_beta   90.00
_cell.angle_gamma   90.00
#
_symmetry.space_group_name_H-M   'P 1'
#
loop_
_entity.id
_entity.type
_entity.pdbx_description
1 polymer ?
#
loop_
_entity_poly.entity_id
_entity_poly.type
_entity_poly.pdbx_seq_one_letter_code
_entity_poly.pdbx_strand_id
1 'polypeptide(L)'
;MGVRVGLTILLAASALLSLVAAVVWFVGVFPDREAVGQTSRDQTIAAPPSPSPAPETASPSPSSSPAAGPEDVLGNALGSASARAQADNPAGISDLGVMDVIGNLKYFATDVDFRCTGPTVTEGDNILWSCAANTRGGRGSYDVSLVGDDPLTILSVTATVHGVSEESAASFFSYVAGLCLRDTDPLNPEAWMQESVPTGGQTATGGTVLSVYGTQEVRTLEVVAIGAF
;
A
#
# COMPACT_ATOMS: atom_id res chain seq x y z
N MET A 1 -24.18 29.08 47.74
CA MET A 1 -24.10 27.61 47.61
C MET A 1 -24.58 27.05 46.26
N GLY A 2 -25.26 27.81 45.39
CA GLY A 2 -25.82 27.27 44.12
C GLY A 2 -24.84 26.96 42.98
N VAL A 3 -23.67 27.62 42.92
CA VAL A 3 -22.73 27.47 41.79
C VAL A 3 -21.98 26.13 41.81
N ARG A 4 -21.73 25.56 43.00
CA ARG A 4 -21.01 24.29 43.15
C ARG A 4 -21.87 23.08 42.75
N VAL A 5 -23.19 23.16 42.92
CA VAL A 5 -24.13 22.09 42.56
C VAL A 5 -24.34 22.03 41.05
N GLY A 6 -24.35 23.18 40.36
CA GLY A 6 -24.48 23.23 38.90
C GLY A 6 -23.29 22.60 38.18
N LEU A 7 -22.06 22.83 38.68
CA LEU A 7 -20.84 22.28 38.07
C LEU A 7 -20.76 20.76 38.19
N THR A 8 -21.20 20.19 39.33
CA THR A 8 -21.20 18.74 39.52
C THR A 8 -22.22 18.01 38.64
N ILE A 9 -23.37 18.65 38.35
CA ILE A 9 -24.40 18.08 37.47
C ILE A 9 -23.94 18.09 36.01
N LEU A 10 -23.30 19.17 35.57
CA LEU A 10 -22.73 19.27 34.21
C LEU A 10 -21.64 18.24 33.95
N LEU A 11 -20.75 18.01 34.93
CA LEU A 11 -19.70 17.00 34.82
C LEU A 11 -20.27 15.58 34.76
N ALA A 12 -21.26 15.26 35.60
CA ALA A 12 -21.92 13.95 35.57
C ALA A 12 -22.67 13.69 34.25
N ALA A 13 -23.35 14.70 33.70
CA ALA A 13 -24.03 14.58 32.41
C ALA A 13 -23.05 14.38 31.26
N SER A 14 -21.90 15.07 31.26
CA SER A 14 -20.86 14.91 30.23
C SER A 14 -20.23 13.51 30.24
N ALA A 15 -19.98 12.94 31.42
CA ALA A 15 -19.44 11.58 31.53
C ALA A 15 -20.45 10.52 31.03
N LEU A 16 -21.75 10.73 31.29
CA LEU A 16 -22.79 9.82 30.82
C LEU A 16 -22.95 9.87 29.28
N LEU A 17 -22.83 11.06 28.68
CA LEU A 17 -22.86 11.24 27.22
C LEU A 17 -21.68 10.56 26.52
N SER A 18 -20.47 10.67 27.07
CA SER A 18 -19.28 9.96 26.54
C SER A 18 -19.42 8.44 26.63
N LEU A 19 -20.04 7.93 27.69
CA LEU A 19 -20.26 6.49 27.86
C LEU A 19 -21.28 5.94 26.83
N VAL A 20 -22.34 6.69 26.53
CA VAL A 20 -23.34 6.28 25.52
C VAL A 20 -22.75 6.32 24.11
N ALA A 21 -21.91 7.30 23.80
CA ALA A 21 -21.22 7.35 22.50
C ALA A 21 -20.28 6.15 22.29
N ALA A 22 -19.58 5.70 23.33
CA ALA A 22 -18.70 4.53 23.25
C ALA A 22 -19.47 3.22 23.00
N VAL A 23 -20.67 3.06 23.58
CA VAL A 23 -21.50 1.85 23.37
C VAL A 23 -22.08 1.80 21.96
N VAL A 24 -22.45 2.94 21.36
CA VAL A 24 -22.96 3.00 19.98
C VAL A 24 -21.88 2.60 18.96
N TRP A 25 -20.61 2.93 19.21
CA TRP A 25 -19.50 2.48 18.37
C TRP A 25 -19.19 0.99 18.50
N PHE A 26 -19.35 0.41 19.69
CA PHE A 26 -19.12 -1.02 19.91
C PHE A 26 -20.22 -1.93 19.35
N VAL A 27 -21.47 -1.46 19.28
CA VAL A 27 -22.61 -2.27 18.78
C VAL A 27 -22.74 -2.21 17.24
N GLY A 28 -22.18 -1.18 16.58
CA GLY A 28 -22.33 -0.99 15.12
C GLY A 28 -21.29 -1.69 14.22
N VAL A 29 -20.25 -2.33 14.77
CA VAL A 29 -19.07 -2.81 13.98
C VAL A 29 -18.93 -4.33 13.94
N PHE A 30 -19.85 -5.09 14.54
CA PHE A 30 -19.84 -6.56 14.42
C PHE A 30 -21.08 -7.05 13.68
N PRO A 31 -20.99 -7.35 12.37
CA PRO A 31 -21.94 -8.28 11.77
C PRO A 31 -21.74 -9.65 12.43
N ASP A 32 -22.86 -10.26 12.83
CA ASP A 32 -22.99 -11.60 13.40
C ASP A 32 -21.99 -12.58 12.79
N ARG A 33 -21.07 -13.09 13.61
CA ARG A 33 -20.31 -14.29 13.25
C ARG A 33 -21.23 -15.46 13.56
N GLU A 34 -21.94 -15.92 12.54
CA GLU A 34 -22.68 -17.18 12.59
C GLU A 34 -21.71 -18.31 12.95
N ALA A 35 -21.73 -18.70 14.22
CA ALA A 35 -21.20 -19.97 14.66
C ALA A 35 -22.23 -21.05 14.31
N VAL A 36 -22.01 -21.80 13.23
CA VAL A 36 -22.75 -23.03 12.94
C VAL A 36 -21.77 -24.18 12.72
N GLY A 37 -21.58 -24.94 13.80
CA GLY A 37 -21.94 -26.35 13.86
C GLY A 37 -21.25 -27.35 12.92
N GLN A 38 -20.40 -28.18 13.53
CA GLN A 38 -20.09 -29.54 13.06
C GLN A 38 -21.34 -30.33 12.61
N THR A 39 -21.30 -30.91 11.42
CA THR A 39 -21.87 -32.22 11.03
C THR A 39 -20.97 -32.73 9.88
N SER A 40 -20.16 -33.79 9.97
CA SER A 40 -20.38 -35.23 10.19
C SER A 40 -21.43 -35.88 9.27
N ARG A 41 -20.98 -36.31 8.07
CA ARG A 41 -21.27 -37.55 7.30
C ARG A 41 -21.02 -37.27 5.80
N ASP A 42 -20.01 -37.85 5.16
CA ASP A 42 -19.87 -39.23 4.63
C ASP A 42 -20.20 -39.29 3.11
N GLN A 43 -19.42 -40.10 2.36
CA GLN A 43 -19.56 -40.53 0.94
C GLN A 43 -19.20 -39.53 -0.19
N THR A 44 -18.47 -39.83 -1.27
CA THR A 44 -17.92 -41.07 -1.86
C THR A 44 -16.85 -40.71 -2.92
N ILE A 45 -15.84 -41.56 -3.09
CA ILE A 45 -14.75 -41.52 -4.09
C ILE A 45 -15.26 -41.87 -5.51
N ALA A 46 -14.80 -41.17 -6.57
CA ALA A 46 -14.46 -41.76 -7.88
C ALA A 46 -13.74 -40.75 -8.83
N ALA A 47 -12.70 -41.24 -9.51
CA ALA A 47 -11.81 -40.56 -10.46
C ALA A 47 -12.35 -40.55 -11.92
N PRO A 48 -11.74 -39.80 -12.88
CA PRO A 48 -12.18 -39.69 -14.29
C PRO A 48 -11.62 -40.84 -15.17
N PRO A 49 -12.13 -41.12 -16.40
CA PRO A 49 -11.55 -40.50 -17.62
C PRO A 49 -12.39 -40.46 -18.94
N SER A 50 -11.91 -39.63 -19.90
CA SER A 50 -11.80 -39.88 -21.38
C SER A 50 -12.97 -39.61 -22.38
N PRO A 51 -12.78 -39.61 -23.74
CA PRO A 51 -12.65 -38.43 -24.62
C PRO A 51 -13.65 -38.33 -25.82
N SER A 52 -13.53 -37.22 -26.58
CA SER A 52 -14.05 -36.80 -27.93
C SER A 52 -14.71 -37.85 -28.88
N PRO A 53 -15.65 -37.47 -29.79
CA PRO A 53 -15.23 -36.94 -31.11
C PRO A 53 -16.16 -35.90 -31.79
N ALA A 54 -15.59 -35.11 -32.72
CA ALA A 54 -16.27 -34.42 -33.84
C ALA A 54 -16.64 -35.45 -34.96
N PRO A 55 -17.45 -35.19 -36.03
CA PRO A 55 -17.19 -34.12 -37.01
C PRO A 55 -18.38 -33.61 -37.88
N GLU A 56 -18.03 -32.73 -38.81
CA GLU A 56 -18.61 -32.53 -40.17
C GLU A 56 -19.64 -31.41 -40.48
N THR A 57 -19.11 -30.46 -41.25
CA THR A 57 -19.57 -29.97 -42.57
C THR A 57 -20.41 -28.69 -42.72
N ALA A 58 -19.92 -27.93 -43.72
CA ALA A 58 -20.62 -27.07 -44.67
C ALA A 58 -20.72 -25.56 -44.37
N SER A 59 -19.84 -24.80 -45.04
CA SER A 59 -20.12 -23.45 -45.52
C SER A 59 -21.43 -23.40 -46.34
N PRO A 60 -22.10 -22.24 -46.41
CA PRO A 60 -21.80 -21.31 -47.50
C PRO A 60 -21.82 -19.82 -47.09
N SER A 61 -20.94 -19.04 -47.71
CA SER A 61 -21.10 -17.58 -47.80
C SER A 61 -22.28 -17.24 -48.72
N PRO A 62 -22.89 -16.06 -48.52
CA PRO A 62 -22.95 -15.15 -49.65
C PRO A 62 -22.46 -13.74 -49.30
N SER A 63 -21.67 -13.23 -50.25
CA SER A 63 -21.24 -11.84 -50.38
C SER A 63 -22.44 -10.91 -50.61
N SER A 64 -22.44 -9.74 -49.97
CA SER A 64 -23.10 -8.52 -50.45
C SER A 64 -22.61 -7.32 -49.64
N SER A 65 -21.66 -6.57 -50.22
CA SER A 65 -21.45 -5.16 -49.87
C SER A 65 -22.58 -4.30 -50.47
N PRO A 66 -22.88 -3.16 -49.85
CA PRO A 66 -22.81 -1.91 -50.60
C PRO A 66 -21.96 -0.85 -49.88
N ALA A 67 -21.36 0.00 -50.70
CA ALA A 67 -20.34 0.97 -50.35
C ALA A 67 -20.87 2.26 -49.69
N ALA A 68 -19.90 2.96 -49.06
CA ALA A 68 -19.71 4.41 -48.96
C ALA A 68 -19.97 5.08 -47.59
N GLY A 69 -18.87 5.49 -46.97
CA GLY A 69 -18.73 6.51 -45.93
C GLY A 69 -17.27 6.57 -45.47
N PRO A 70 -16.49 7.63 -45.75
CA PRO A 70 -15.07 7.70 -45.41
C PRO A 70 -14.91 8.42 -44.07
N GLU A 71 -15.10 7.70 -42.97
CA GLU A 71 -14.86 8.25 -41.63
C GLU A 71 -14.42 7.10 -40.71
N ASP A 72 -13.39 7.36 -39.90
CA ASP A 72 -12.92 6.52 -38.79
C ASP A 72 -11.95 5.36 -39.03
N VAL A 73 -10.97 5.50 -39.94
CA VAL A 73 -9.80 4.58 -39.99
C VAL A 73 -8.57 5.14 -39.24
N LEU A 74 -8.59 6.39 -38.76
CA LEU A 74 -7.48 6.96 -37.97
C LEU A 74 -7.63 6.85 -36.44
N GLY A 75 -8.80 6.42 -35.93
CA GLY A 75 -9.06 6.35 -34.48
C GLY A 75 -8.70 5.03 -33.81
N ASN A 76 -8.76 3.91 -34.53
CA ASN A 76 -8.64 2.57 -33.92
C ASN A 76 -7.23 1.96 -33.94
N ALA A 77 -6.28 2.54 -34.70
CA ALA A 77 -4.90 2.05 -34.74
C ALA A 77 -4.00 2.64 -33.63
N LEU A 78 -4.37 3.79 -33.06
CA LEU A 78 -3.62 4.44 -31.96
C LEU A 78 -4.17 4.05 -30.57
N GLY A 79 -5.46 3.71 -30.47
CA GLY A 79 -6.10 3.29 -29.20
C GLY A 79 -5.80 1.84 -28.79
N SER A 80 -5.26 1.01 -29.67
CA SER A 80 -4.94 -0.39 -29.40
C SER A 80 -3.43 -0.70 -29.37
N ALA A 81 -2.60 0.24 -29.86
CA ALA A 81 -1.14 0.19 -29.70
C ALA A 81 -0.68 0.74 -28.34
N SER A 82 -1.45 1.64 -27.70
CA SER A 82 -1.06 2.24 -26.42
C SER A 82 -1.49 1.44 -25.18
N ALA A 83 -2.27 0.36 -25.35
CA ALA A 83 -2.90 -0.38 -24.24
C ALA A 83 -2.43 -1.84 -24.10
N ARG A 84 -1.44 -2.28 -24.89
CA ARG A 84 -0.97 -3.69 -24.91
C ARG A 84 0.55 -3.88 -24.80
N ALA A 85 1.29 -2.88 -24.32
CA ALA A 85 2.74 -2.99 -24.13
C ALA A 85 3.20 -2.77 -22.69
N GLN A 86 2.30 -2.83 -21.72
CA GLN A 86 2.64 -2.63 -20.30
C GLN A 86 1.88 -3.60 -19.40
N ALA A 87 1.82 -4.85 -19.83
CA ALA A 87 1.51 -5.99 -18.99
C ALA A 87 2.68 -6.94 -19.18
N ASP A 88 3.47 -7.12 -18.12
CA ASP A 88 4.32 -8.30 -17.82
C ASP A 88 5.51 -7.95 -16.90
N ASN A 89 5.75 -6.67 -16.59
CA ASN A 89 6.66 -6.28 -15.51
C ASN A 89 6.13 -5.05 -14.77
N PRO A 90 5.99 -5.07 -13.43
CA PRO A 90 5.66 -3.88 -12.68
C PRO A 90 6.73 -2.81 -12.94
N ALA A 91 6.31 -1.60 -13.32
CA ALA A 91 7.25 -0.50 -13.44
C ALA A 91 7.69 -0.14 -12.02
N GLY A 92 8.94 -0.44 -11.66
CA GLY A 92 9.50 -0.07 -10.36
C GLY A 92 9.44 1.44 -10.11
N ILE A 93 9.69 1.84 -8.86
CA ILE A 93 9.85 3.23 -8.48
C ILE A 93 10.95 3.84 -9.35
N SER A 94 10.59 4.89 -10.10
CA SER A 94 11.41 5.40 -11.19
C SER A 94 12.77 5.89 -10.68
N ASP A 95 13.84 5.42 -11.33
CA ASP A 95 15.24 5.79 -11.04
C ASP A 95 15.69 5.46 -9.60
N LEU A 96 15.02 4.54 -8.89
CA LEU A 96 15.35 4.16 -7.53
C LEU A 96 16.00 2.76 -7.44
N GLY A 97 17.27 2.69 -7.08
CA GLY A 97 17.96 1.46 -6.72
C GLY A 97 18.08 1.24 -5.20
N VAL A 98 18.35 0.00 -4.80
CA VAL A 98 18.64 -0.36 -3.40
C VAL A 98 19.79 0.48 -2.84
N MET A 99 20.84 0.69 -3.64
CA MET A 99 22.01 1.46 -3.21
C MET A 99 21.74 2.94 -3.04
N ASP A 100 20.74 3.49 -3.74
CA ASP A 100 20.31 4.86 -3.55
C ASP A 100 19.65 4.99 -2.18
N VAL A 101 18.77 4.06 -1.78
CA VAL A 101 18.16 4.13 -0.45
C VAL A 101 19.19 3.83 0.64
N ILE A 102 19.84 2.67 0.61
CA ILE A 102 20.81 2.26 1.65
C ILE A 102 21.97 3.25 1.77
N GLY A 103 22.47 3.72 0.63
CA GLY A 103 23.57 4.68 0.57
C GLY A 103 23.19 6.03 1.16
N ASN A 104 21.91 6.41 1.09
CA ASN A 104 21.41 7.66 1.64
C ASN A 104 20.98 7.57 3.11
N LEU A 105 20.50 6.42 3.60
CA LEU A 105 20.05 6.29 5.01
C LEU A 105 21.09 6.74 6.06
N LYS A 106 22.39 6.60 5.77
CA LYS A 106 23.47 7.08 6.65
C LYS A 106 23.53 8.61 6.81
N TYR A 107 22.87 9.37 5.94
CA TYR A 107 22.82 10.83 5.97
C TYR A 107 21.57 11.39 6.64
N PHE A 108 20.62 10.55 7.04
CA PHE A 108 19.40 10.99 7.72
C PHE A 108 19.72 11.73 9.03
N ALA A 109 20.50 11.11 9.92
CA ALA A 109 20.87 11.69 11.20
C ALA A 109 22.20 11.11 11.71
N THR A 110 23.00 11.93 12.40
CA THR A 110 24.35 11.55 12.86
C THR A 110 24.36 10.64 14.09
N ASP A 111 23.22 10.51 14.77
CA ASP A 111 23.02 9.68 15.96
C ASP A 111 22.25 8.38 15.67
N VAL A 112 21.97 8.09 14.40
CA VAL A 112 21.26 6.91 13.93
C VAL A 112 22.20 6.09 13.03
N ASP A 113 22.47 4.84 13.43
CA ASP A 113 23.35 3.93 12.69
C ASP A 113 22.52 2.78 12.08
N PHE A 114 22.21 2.90 10.79
CA PHE A 114 21.44 1.89 10.06
C PHE A 114 22.29 0.66 9.74
N ARG A 115 21.79 -0.51 10.15
CA ARG A 115 22.35 -1.81 9.81
C ARG A 115 21.45 -2.49 8.80
N CYS A 116 21.99 -2.67 7.60
CA CYS A 116 21.26 -3.29 6.50
C CYS A 116 21.63 -4.76 6.32
N THR A 117 20.65 -5.54 5.91
CA THR A 117 20.72 -6.97 5.62
C THR A 117 20.01 -7.26 4.31
N GLY A 118 20.30 -8.41 3.72
CA GLY A 118 19.84 -8.81 2.40
C GLY A 118 20.98 -8.88 1.37
N PRO A 119 20.71 -9.30 0.13
CA PRO A 119 19.39 -9.69 -0.39
C PRO A 119 18.85 -10.98 0.26
N THR A 120 17.55 -11.02 0.53
CA THR A 120 16.82 -12.23 0.97
C THR A 120 15.69 -12.52 -0.01
N VAL A 121 15.65 -13.73 -0.57
CA VAL A 121 14.56 -14.12 -1.48
C VAL A 121 13.28 -14.36 -0.67
N THR A 122 12.18 -13.77 -1.11
CA THR A 122 10.85 -13.88 -0.49
C THR A 122 9.93 -14.81 -1.29
N GLU A 123 8.74 -15.07 -0.77
CA GLU A 123 7.72 -15.84 -1.47
C GLU A 123 7.24 -15.04 -2.70
N GLY A 124 7.38 -15.61 -3.91
CA GLY A 124 7.05 -14.92 -5.17
C GLY A 124 8.25 -14.33 -5.92
N ASP A 125 9.47 -14.85 -5.69
CA ASP A 125 10.72 -14.50 -6.39
C ASP A 125 11.21 -13.04 -6.19
N ASN A 126 10.50 -12.22 -5.42
CA ASN A 126 10.95 -10.89 -5.03
C ASN A 126 12.12 -10.95 -4.04
N ILE A 127 12.94 -9.92 -4.06
CA ILE A 127 14.10 -9.75 -3.19
C ILE A 127 13.79 -8.69 -2.14
N LEU A 128 14.09 -9.03 -0.88
CA LEU A 128 13.96 -8.15 0.29
C LEU A 128 15.33 -7.68 0.77
N TRP A 129 15.43 -6.38 1.03
CA TRP A 129 16.49 -5.77 1.84
C TRP A 129 15.86 -5.10 3.06
N SER A 130 16.54 -5.18 4.19
CA SER A 130 16.03 -4.63 5.45
C SER A 130 17.12 -3.89 6.20
N CYS A 131 16.85 -2.64 6.56
CA CYS A 131 17.72 -1.79 7.34
C CYS A 131 17.04 -1.42 8.65
N ALA A 132 17.76 -1.56 9.76
CA ALA A 132 17.24 -1.19 11.07
C ALA A 132 18.24 -0.32 11.82
N ALA A 133 17.74 0.66 12.57
CA ALA A 133 18.52 1.52 13.43
C ALA A 133 17.79 1.77 14.76
N ASN A 134 18.56 1.92 15.83
CA ASN A 134 18.03 2.33 17.12
C ASN A 134 18.48 3.76 17.43
N THR A 135 17.57 4.56 17.98
CA THR A 135 17.92 5.89 18.51
C THR A 135 18.91 5.76 19.65
N ARG A 136 19.80 6.75 19.77
CA ARG A 136 20.76 6.81 20.87
C ARG A 136 20.00 6.94 22.20
N GLY A 137 20.15 5.95 23.07
CA GLY A 137 19.41 5.87 24.34
C GLY A 137 18.20 4.94 24.32
N GLY A 138 17.96 4.23 23.21
CA GLY A 138 17.04 3.09 23.15
C GLY A 138 15.55 3.43 23.28
N ARG A 139 15.18 4.70 23.04
CA ARG A 139 13.79 5.18 23.18
C ARG A 139 12.98 5.14 21.89
N GLY A 140 13.52 4.56 20.83
CA GLY A 140 12.83 4.34 19.58
C GLY A 140 13.72 3.71 18.53
N SER A 141 13.12 3.21 17.46
CA SER A 141 13.81 2.58 16.33
C SER A 141 13.22 3.02 15.00
N TYR A 142 14.02 2.82 13.96
CA TYR A 142 13.70 3.05 12.57
C TYR A 142 13.96 1.76 11.80
N ASP A 143 13.01 1.34 10.99
CA ASP A 143 13.08 0.15 10.17
C ASP A 143 12.72 0.52 8.73
N VAL A 144 13.49 0.06 7.75
CA VAL A 144 13.24 0.28 6.32
C VAL A 144 13.34 -1.06 5.61
N SER A 145 12.28 -1.46 4.93
CA SER A 145 12.29 -2.63 4.04
C SER A 145 12.12 -2.18 2.60
N LEU A 146 12.92 -2.77 1.72
CA LEU A 146 12.84 -2.59 0.27
C LEU A 146 12.48 -3.93 -0.35
N VAL A 147 11.44 -3.94 -1.17
CA VAL A 147 11.06 -5.09 -1.99
C VAL A 147 11.27 -4.71 -3.44
N GLY A 148 11.96 -5.57 -4.19
CA GLY A 148 12.26 -5.35 -5.60
C GLY A 148 12.48 -6.65 -6.35
N ASP A 149 12.42 -6.60 -7.68
CA ASP A 149 12.76 -7.75 -8.54
C ASP A 149 14.28 -7.97 -8.58
N ASP A 150 15.02 -6.87 -8.60
CA ASP A 150 16.48 -6.84 -8.64
C ASP A 150 17.00 -5.57 -7.92
N PRO A 151 18.32 -5.45 -7.64
CA PRO A 151 18.87 -4.31 -6.90
C PRO A 151 18.65 -2.93 -7.53
N LEU A 152 18.27 -2.85 -8.81
CA LEU A 152 18.00 -1.63 -9.56
C LEU A 152 16.50 -1.37 -9.77
N THR A 153 15.64 -2.33 -9.43
CA THR A 153 14.19 -2.26 -9.66
C THR A 153 13.45 -2.44 -8.33
N ILE A 154 13.25 -1.35 -7.59
CA ILE A 154 12.47 -1.34 -6.35
C ILE A 154 10.98 -1.25 -6.67
N LEU A 155 10.17 -2.15 -6.12
CA LEU A 155 8.71 -2.14 -6.25
C LEU A 155 8.03 -1.43 -5.09
N SER A 156 8.56 -1.58 -3.88
CA SER A 156 8.05 -0.91 -2.70
C SER A 156 9.13 -0.58 -1.68
N VAL A 157 8.97 0.55 -1.00
CA VAL A 157 9.74 0.95 0.17
C VAL A 157 8.79 1.13 1.34
N THR A 158 9.04 0.42 2.44
CA THR A 158 8.29 0.56 3.68
C THR A 158 9.22 1.08 4.76
N ALA A 159 8.88 2.21 5.36
CA ALA A 159 9.60 2.79 6.48
C ALA A 159 8.71 2.77 7.71
N THR A 160 9.16 2.13 8.79
CA THR A 160 8.43 2.04 10.05
C THR A 160 9.26 2.69 11.15
N VAL A 161 8.57 3.38 12.06
CA VAL A 161 9.19 3.95 13.25
C VAL A 161 8.47 3.46 14.49
N HIS A 162 9.25 3.20 15.54
CA HIS A 162 8.74 2.73 16.83
C HIS A 162 9.15 3.69 17.94
N GLY A 163 8.19 4.16 18.73
CA GLY A 163 8.45 4.94 19.96
C GLY A 163 9.06 6.33 19.75
N VAL A 164 9.11 6.84 18.51
CA VAL A 164 9.63 8.19 18.20
C VAL A 164 8.53 9.26 18.25
N SER A 165 8.91 10.53 18.40
CA SER A 165 7.96 11.64 18.34
C SER A 165 7.37 11.80 16.93
N GLU A 166 6.22 12.47 16.83
CA GLU A 166 5.60 12.80 15.53
C GLU A 166 6.51 13.63 14.64
N GLU A 167 7.24 14.59 15.21
CA GLU A 167 8.22 15.40 14.48
C GLU A 167 9.34 14.54 13.90
N SER A 168 9.89 13.62 14.68
CA SER A 168 10.93 12.69 14.21
C SER A 168 10.40 11.69 13.18
N ALA A 169 9.16 11.21 13.34
CA ALA A 169 8.49 10.35 12.37
C ALA A 169 8.27 11.09 11.04
N ALA A 170 7.75 12.32 11.08
CA ALA A 170 7.54 13.15 9.90
C ALA A 170 8.85 13.48 9.20
N SER A 171 9.88 13.86 9.94
CA SER A 171 11.21 14.12 9.36
C SER A 171 11.77 12.88 8.66
N PHE A 172 11.71 11.71 9.31
CA PHE A 172 12.20 10.46 8.74
C PHE A 172 11.41 10.02 7.51
N PHE A 173 10.07 10.04 7.58
CA PHE A 173 9.23 9.68 6.45
C PHE A 173 9.39 10.66 5.29
N SER A 174 9.55 11.96 5.56
CA SER A 174 9.84 12.95 4.51
C SER A 174 11.15 12.65 3.80
N TYR A 175 12.17 12.25 4.57
CA TYR A 175 13.45 11.86 4.02
C TYR A 175 13.32 10.63 3.10
N VAL A 176 12.67 9.56 3.58
CA VAL A 176 12.47 8.35 2.77
C VAL A 176 11.60 8.62 1.54
N ALA A 177 10.51 9.38 1.68
CA ALA A 177 9.67 9.78 0.56
C ALA A 177 10.46 10.61 -0.46
N GLY A 178 11.31 11.54 -0.01
CA GLY A 178 12.17 12.32 -0.90
C GLY A 178 13.15 11.47 -1.72
N LEU A 179 13.57 10.31 -1.22
CA LEU A 179 14.39 9.37 -2.00
C LEU A 179 13.55 8.64 -3.07
N CYS A 180 12.27 8.42 -2.82
CA CYS A 180 11.38 7.66 -3.71
C CYS A 180 10.70 8.52 -4.79
N LEU A 181 10.74 9.85 -4.62
CA LEU A 181 10.13 10.82 -5.53
C LEU A 181 11.20 11.37 -6.48
N ARG A 182 10.80 11.70 -7.71
CA ARG A 182 11.69 12.35 -8.67
C ARG A 182 11.84 13.82 -8.29
N ASP A 183 12.96 14.44 -8.62
CA ASP A 183 13.19 15.88 -8.41
C ASP A 183 12.12 16.78 -9.09
N THR A 184 11.43 16.25 -10.09
CA THR A 184 10.35 16.92 -10.83
C THR A 184 8.96 16.72 -10.24
N ASP A 185 8.81 15.90 -9.18
CA ASP A 185 7.52 15.65 -8.58
C ASP A 185 6.96 16.91 -7.90
N PRO A 186 5.65 17.21 -8.07
CA PRO A 186 5.04 18.40 -7.48
C PRO A 186 4.77 18.26 -5.98
N LEU A 187 4.85 17.04 -5.43
CA LEU A 187 4.60 16.78 -4.02
C LEU A 187 5.78 17.27 -3.18
N ASN A 188 5.51 18.16 -2.22
CA ASN A 188 6.48 18.48 -1.17
C ASN A 188 6.34 17.43 -0.05
N PRO A 189 7.31 16.49 0.11
CA PRO A 189 7.19 15.41 1.09
C PRO A 189 7.16 15.95 2.52
N GLU A 190 7.91 17.00 2.84
CA GLU A 190 7.94 17.57 4.19
C GLU A 190 6.59 18.11 4.63
N ALA A 191 5.97 18.93 3.77
CA ALA A 191 4.66 19.51 4.05
C ALA A 191 3.58 18.42 4.19
N TRP A 192 3.59 17.43 3.29
CA TRP A 192 2.60 16.36 3.30
C TRP A 192 2.74 15.44 4.51
N MET A 193 3.96 15.12 4.95
CA MET A 193 4.20 14.27 6.12
C MET A 193 3.80 14.96 7.42
N GLN A 194 4.01 16.27 7.55
CA GLN A 194 3.56 17.02 8.73
C GLN A 194 2.03 16.94 8.91
N GLU A 195 1.28 16.92 7.82
CA GLU A 195 -0.18 16.76 7.84
C GLU A 195 -0.60 15.30 8.04
N SER A 196 0.11 14.35 7.41
CA SER A 196 -0.32 12.95 7.33
C SER A 196 0.16 12.07 8.49
N VAL A 197 1.27 12.39 9.15
CA VAL A 197 1.82 11.57 10.26
C VAL A 197 0.90 11.50 11.49
N PRO A 198 0.22 12.58 11.91
CA PRO A 198 -0.67 12.52 13.06
C PRO A 198 -1.95 11.74 12.81
N THR A 199 -2.48 11.77 11.58
CA THR A 199 -3.84 11.25 11.27
C THR A 199 -3.88 10.12 10.25
N GLY A 200 -2.74 9.77 9.67
CA GLY A 200 -2.64 8.95 8.47
C GLY A 200 -2.94 9.76 7.21
N GLY A 201 -2.70 9.14 6.05
CA GLY A 201 -2.97 9.79 4.76
C GLY A 201 -2.55 8.93 3.58
N GLN A 202 -3.09 9.23 2.40
CA GLN A 202 -2.68 8.60 1.16
C GLN A 202 -2.64 9.64 0.04
N THR A 203 -1.63 9.57 -0.82
CA THR A 203 -1.50 10.39 -2.03
C THR A 203 -0.82 9.60 -3.13
N ALA A 204 -0.96 10.06 -4.37
CA ALA A 204 -0.30 9.47 -5.54
C ALA A 204 0.38 10.55 -6.37
N THR A 205 1.65 10.33 -6.73
CA THR A 205 2.45 11.24 -7.56
C THR A 205 3.59 10.46 -8.21
N GLY A 206 4.11 10.92 -9.35
CA GLY A 206 5.37 10.41 -9.89
C GLY A 206 5.38 8.92 -10.24
N GLY A 207 4.22 8.30 -10.45
CA GLY A 207 4.12 6.85 -10.67
C GLY A 207 4.17 6.02 -9.38
N THR A 208 3.97 6.64 -8.21
CA THR A 208 3.96 5.96 -6.91
C THR A 208 2.72 6.34 -6.09
N VAL A 209 2.34 5.46 -5.17
CA VAL A 209 1.35 5.70 -4.12
C VAL A 209 2.08 5.74 -2.79
N LEU A 210 1.88 6.82 -2.02
CA LEU A 210 2.40 6.98 -0.67
C LEU A 210 1.25 6.85 0.31
N SER A 211 1.41 6.02 1.34
CA SER A 211 0.43 5.81 2.41
C SER A 211 1.11 5.91 3.76
N VAL A 212 0.54 6.70 4.68
CA VAL A 212 0.96 6.78 6.09
C VAL A 212 -0.16 6.23 6.96
N TYR A 213 0.18 5.30 7.83
CA TYR A 213 -0.76 4.66 8.75
C TYR A 213 -0.07 4.20 10.05
N GLY A 214 -0.87 3.72 11.01
CA GLY A 214 -0.39 3.21 12.30
C GLY A 214 -0.95 3.95 13.50
N THR A 215 -0.30 3.78 14.65
CA THR A 215 -0.64 4.43 15.94
C THR A 215 0.46 5.38 16.38
N GLN A 216 0.30 6.02 17.55
CA GLN A 216 1.34 6.91 18.07
C GLN A 216 2.65 6.19 18.40
N GLU A 217 2.57 4.91 18.76
CA GLU A 217 3.69 4.06 19.14
C GLU A 217 4.40 3.45 17.94
N VAL A 218 3.65 3.12 16.88
CA VAL A 218 4.19 2.52 15.65
C VAL A 218 3.53 3.18 14.46
N ARG A 219 4.31 3.90 13.66
CA ARG A 219 3.84 4.48 12.40
C ARG A 219 4.60 3.88 11.25
N THR A 220 3.94 3.82 10.10
CA THR A 220 4.51 3.29 8.87
C THR A 220 4.19 4.22 7.72
N LEU A 221 5.22 4.53 6.94
CA LEU A 221 5.13 5.03 5.58
C LEU A 221 5.32 3.84 4.64
N GLU A 222 4.44 3.71 3.66
CA GLU A 222 4.56 2.75 2.58
C GLU A 222 4.53 3.51 1.25
N VAL A 223 5.52 3.25 0.39
CA VAL A 223 5.65 3.80 -0.95
C VAL A 223 5.66 2.63 -1.93
N VAL A 224 4.71 2.60 -2.85
CA VAL A 224 4.53 1.50 -3.81
C VAL A 224 4.49 2.06 -5.22
N ALA A 225 5.20 1.44 -6.15
CA ALA A 225 5.10 1.81 -7.55
C ALA A 225 3.70 1.48 -8.12
N ILE A 226 3.14 2.35 -8.94
CA ILE A 226 1.82 2.12 -9.54
C ILE A 226 1.92 0.97 -10.54
N GLY A 227 1.09 -0.05 -10.35
CA GLY A 227 1.15 -1.29 -11.13
C GLY A 227 2.12 -2.32 -10.56
N ALA A 228 2.72 -2.06 -9.39
CA ALA A 228 3.31 -3.11 -8.57
C ALA A 228 2.19 -3.93 -7.89
N PHE A 229 2.27 -5.25 -8.08
CA PHE A 229 1.41 -6.31 -7.52
C PHE A 229 -0.01 -6.43 -8.08
#